data_AF-A0A1V5B5N1-F1
#
_entry.id   AF-A0A1V5B5N1-F1
#
_cell.length_a   1.000
_cell.length_b   1.000
_cell.length_c   1.000
_cell.angle_alpha   90.00
_cell.angle_beta   90.00
_cell.angle_gamma   90.00
#
_symmetry.space_group_name_H-M   'P 1'
#
loop_
_entity.id
_entity.type
_entity.pdbx_description
1 polymer ?
#
loop_
_entity_poly.entity_id
_entity_poly.type
_entity_poly.pdbx_seq_one_letter_code
_entity_poly.pdbx_strand_id
1 'polypeptide(L)'
;MQVLGIKTDLIRPGDDLVASLEKAMSASGLALQDGDILVVSESTVATAEGRVVALQDVKAGPLAFSMAARYGKDPREMELILQESDEIMGGIPGVVLTLREGFLYPNAGIDSSNAPPGHVVLFPQDAQKSALDIKGRIGKGRKIAVIIGDSRTHPLRLGCVGVALACAGLEPVVDARGQKDLFGRELKITRKAVADNLVSAAQVIMGEGDEGIPAVIIRGSPVPVNESNSAIPTIAPQECMYIGALRSAPRPYTGGYDDLIEAARQAAKEAHAPYSGFSVGAALLTRNGRIYSAANIENAASGASICAERAALARAIASGEREFEAIAIAGNSVEPVSPCGICRQSLIEFGDEIIVIMANEKGDAVTATVAELLPKAFTDKCLR
;
A
#
# COMPACT_ATOMS: atom_id res chain seq x y z
N MET A 1 -33.19 8.56 -4.66
CA MET A 1 -32.24 8.32 -3.56
C MET A 1 -32.24 9.54 -2.64
N GLN A 2 -32.46 9.34 -1.35
CA GLN A 2 -32.33 10.35 -0.30
C GLN A 2 -31.07 10.04 0.52
N VAL A 3 -30.39 11.07 1.01
CA VAL A 3 -29.17 10.96 1.84
C VAL A 3 -29.42 11.76 3.11
N LEU A 4 -29.59 11.07 4.24
CA LEU A 4 -30.10 11.63 5.49
C LEU A 4 -29.04 11.48 6.59
N GLY A 5 -28.50 12.61 7.08
CA GLY A 5 -27.48 12.60 8.13
C GLY A 5 -28.03 12.27 9.51
N ILE A 6 -27.27 11.49 10.28
CA ILE A 6 -27.51 11.17 11.68
C ILE A 6 -26.49 11.97 12.51
N LYS A 7 -26.93 13.06 13.11
CA LYS A 7 -26.09 13.88 13.99
C LYS A 7 -26.03 13.29 15.39
N THR A 8 -24.84 13.04 15.92
CA THR A 8 -24.66 12.45 17.26
C THR A 8 -24.03 13.45 18.23
N ASP A 9 -24.07 13.10 19.53
CA ASP A 9 -23.11 13.66 20.49
C ASP A 9 -21.69 13.15 20.16
N LEU A 10 -20.65 13.76 20.75
CA LEU A 10 -19.27 13.31 20.57
C LEU A 10 -19.08 11.88 21.10
N ILE A 11 -18.72 10.96 20.21
CA ILE A 11 -18.44 9.56 20.54
C ILE A 11 -17.10 9.44 21.25
N ARG A 12 -17.04 8.61 22.29
CA ARG A 12 -15.88 8.41 23.14
C ARG A 12 -15.41 6.94 23.12
N PRO A 13 -14.14 6.69 23.48
CA PRO A 13 -13.63 5.34 23.71
C PRO A 13 -14.53 4.51 24.62
N GLY A 14 -15.01 3.37 24.11
CA GLY A 14 -15.87 2.43 24.84
C GLY A 14 -17.36 2.72 24.80
N ASP A 15 -17.81 3.78 24.11
CA ASP A 15 -19.23 4.06 23.93
C ASP A 15 -19.92 2.96 23.10
N ASP A 16 -21.18 2.66 23.43
CA ASP A 16 -22.03 1.80 22.58
C ASP A 16 -22.49 2.59 21.35
N LEU A 17 -21.77 2.42 20.25
CA LEU A 17 -22.03 3.14 19.00
C LEU A 17 -23.45 2.91 18.48
N VAL A 18 -23.96 1.67 18.54
CA VAL A 18 -25.31 1.37 18.03
C VAL A 18 -26.37 2.10 18.84
N ALA A 19 -26.26 2.06 20.17
CA ALA A 19 -27.18 2.78 21.05
C ALA A 19 -27.12 4.31 20.81
N SER A 20 -25.92 4.84 20.55
CA SER A 20 -25.71 6.26 20.24
C SER A 20 -26.38 6.66 18.91
N LEU A 21 -26.24 5.83 17.89
CA LEU A 21 -26.90 6.03 16.58
C LEU A 21 -28.43 5.92 16.69
N GLU A 22 -28.95 4.94 17.44
CA GLU A 22 -30.39 4.79 17.68
C GLU A 22 -30.99 6.01 18.40
N LYS A 23 -30.31 6.49 19.46
CA LYS A 23 -30.68 7.71 20.18
C LYS A 23 -30.71 8.91 19.23
N ALA A 24 -29.67 9.09 18.42
CA ALA A 24 -29.56 10.19 17.47
C ALA A 24 -30.64 10.16 16.38
N MET A 25 -30.92 8.98 15.82
CA MET A 25 -32.00 8.78 14.86
C MET A 25 -33.35 9.12 15.48
N SER A 26 -33.65 8.61 16.69
CA SER A 26 -34.91 8.89 17.38
C SER A 26 -35.09 10.38 17.67
N ALA A 27 -34.06 11.07 18.14
CA ALA A 27 -34.08 12.51 18.39
C ALA A 27 -34.32 13.34 17.12
N SER A 28 -33.89 12.83 15.96
CA SER A 28 -34.05 13.47 14.65
C SER A 28 -35.30 13.03 13.89
N GLY A 29 -36.17 12.20 14.50
CA GLY A 29 -37.35 11.65 13.84
C GLY A 29 -37.01 10.71 12.66
N LEU A 30 -35.80 10.18 12.62
CA LEU A 30 -35.33 9.21 11.63
C LEU A 30 -35.56 7.78 12.13
N ALA A 31 -35.85 6.90 11.20
CA ALA A 31 -35.92 5.46 11.44
C ALA A 31 -35.50 4.71 10.18
N LEU A 32 -34.81 3.59 10.35
CA LEU A 32 -34.45 2.70 9.26
C LEU A 32 -35.68 2.00 8.67
N GLN A 33 -35.62 1.76 7.37
CA GLN A 33 -36.62 1.07 6.56
C GLN A 33 -35.96 -0.07 5.77
N ASP A 34 -36.76 -1.01 5.29
CA ASP A 34 -36.27 -2.06 4.39
C ASP A 34 -35.68 -1.44 3.12
N GLY A 35 -34.49 -1.90 2.74
CA GLY A 35 -33.72 -1.39 1.62
C GLY A 35 -32.83 -0.18 1.93
N ASP A 36 -32.84 0.32 3.17
CA ASP A 36 -31.92 1.39 3.57
C ASP A 36 -30.47 0.87 3.67
N ILE A 37 -29.53 1.75 3.33
CA ILE A 37 -28.09 1.53 3.49
C ILE A 37 -27.58 2.55 4.51
N LEU A 38 -27.04 2.07 5.62
CA LEU A 38 -26.42 2.89 6.65
C LEU A 38 -24.92 3.00 6.37
N VAL A 39 -24.41 4.21 6.13
CA VAL A 39 -22.98 4.49 6.06
C VAL A 39 -22.53 5.06 7.40
N VAL A 40 -21.46 4.54 7.97
CA VAL A 40 -20.87 5.01 9.24
C VAL A 40 -19.40 5.35 9.01
N SER A 41 -18.93 6.49 9.51
CA SER A 41 -17.52 6.87 9.42
C SER A 41 -16.65 5.87 10.17
N GLU A 42 -15.54 5.48 9.56
CA GLU A 42 -14.46 4.70 10.15
C GLU A 42 -14.02 5.29 11.50
N SER A 43 -13.69 6.58 11.55
CA SER A 43 -13.10 7.21 12.74
C SER A 43 -14.00 7.11 13.96
N THR A 44 -15.31 7.15 13.76
CA THR A 44 -16.30 6.96 14.83
C THR A 44 -16.37 5.51 15.30
N VAL A 45 -16.30 4.55 14.38
CA VAL A 45 -16.23 3.12 14.71
C VAL A 45 -14.95 2.84 15.50
N ALA A 46 -13.80 3.28 14.99
CA ALA A 46 -12.50 3.17 15.64
C ALA A 46 -12.51 3.80 17.03
N THR A 47 -13.06 5.00 17.16
CA THR A 47 -13.17 5.70 18.44
C THR A 47 -13.99 4.88 19.44
N ALA A 48 -15.18 4.41 19.06
CA ALA A 48 -16.02 3.57 19.92
C ALA A 48 -15.30 2.27 20.35
N GLU A 49 -14.51 1.68 19.45
CA GLU A 49 -13.67 0.50 19.72
C GLU A 49 -12.44 0.78 20.59
N GLY A 50 -12.19 2.04 20.96
CA GLY A 50 -11.05 2.42 21.78
C GLY A 50 -9.73 2.47 21.02
N ARG A 51 -9.76 2.63 19.69
CA ARG A 51 -8.58 2.77 18.82
C ARG A 51 -7.98 4.19 18.85
N VAL A 52 -8.13 4.89 19.97
CA VAL A 52 -7.56 6.23 20.21
C VAL A 52 -6.28 6.09 21.02
N VAL A 53 -5.16 6.52 20.45
CA VAL A 53 -3.82 6.32 21.04
C VAL A 53 -3.21 7.67 21.40
N ALA A 54 -2.75 7.80 22.65
CA ALA A 54 -1.99 8.96 23.09
C ALA A 54 -0.53 8.84 22.58
N LEU A 55 -0.07 9.83 21.81
CA LEU A 55 1.27 9.79 21.22
C LEU A 55 2.37 9.75 22.28
N GLN A 56 2.15 10.34 23.45
CA GLN A 56 3.10 10.32 24.57
C GLN A 56 3.42 8.91 25.09
N ASP A 57 2.53 7.95 24.88
CA ASP A 57 2.70 6.57 25.34
C ASP A 57 3.41 5.69 24.30
N VAL A 58 3.67 6.23 23.11
CA VAL A 58 4.33 5.50 22.01
C VAL A 58 5.84 5.71 22.06
N LYS A 59 6.59 4.60 22.02
CA LYS A 59 8.05 4.60 21.97
C LYS A 59 8.54 4.37 20.54
N ALA A 60 9.02 5.43 19.90
CA ALA A 60 9.55 5.38 18.54
C ALA A 60 10.91 4.67 18.45
N GLY A 61 11.06 3.77 17.47
CA GLY A 61 12.31 3.09 17.14
C GLY A 61 13.22 3.90 16.20
N PRO A 62 14.48 3.46 15.96
CA PRO A 62 15.41 4.16 15.08
C PRO A 62 14.91 4.36 13.65
N LEU A 63 14.18 3.38 13.11
CA LEU A 63 13.57 3.48 11.79
C LEU A 63 12.51 4.58 11.74
N ALA A 64 11.64 4.65 12.75
CA ALA A 64 10.62 5.69 12.86
C ALA A 64 11.25 7.09 12.94
N PHE A 65 12.34 7.29 13.69
CA PHE A 65 13.07 8.57 13.71
C PHE A 65 13.61 8.96 12.34
N SER A 66 14.27 8.02 11.64
CA SER A 66 14.82 8.27 10.30
C SER A 66 13.73 8.66 9.30
N MET A 67 12.63 7.91 9.27
CA MET A 67 11.51 8.16 8.36
C MET A 67 10.72 9.42 8.72
N ALA A 68 10.52 9.68 10.01
CA ALA A 68 9.89 10.89 10.49
C ALA A 68 10.67 12.14 10.08
N ALA A 69 12.01 12.10 10.15
CA ALA A 69 12.85 13.18 9.64
C ALA A 69 12.69 13.37 8.12
N ARG A 70 12.64 12.28 7.36
CA ARG A 70 12.46 12.31 5.89
C ARG A 70 11.13 12.93 5.48
N TYR A 71 10.04 12.57 6.17
CA TYR A 71 8.68 13.00 5.80
C TYR A 71 8.16 14.15 6.67
N GLY A 72 8.95 14.70 7.59
CA GLY A 72 8.52 15.79 8.47
C GLY A 72 7.35 15.44 9.39
N LYS A 73 7.38 14.25 10.00
CA LYS A 73 6.33 13.75 10.92
C LYS A 73 6.84 13.63 12.35
N ASP A 74 5.92 13.44 13.30
CA ASP A 74 6.28 13.04 14.66
C ASP A 74 6.83 11.59 14.65
N PRO A 75 8.00 11.31 15.24
CA PRO A 75 8.54 9.95 15.32
C PRO A 75 7.58 8.93 15.94
N ARG A 76 6.72 9.36 16.87
CA ARG A 76 5.76 8.51 17.57
C ARG A 76 4.57 8.17 16.68
N GLU A 77 4.11 9.13 15.89
CA GLU A 77 3.11 8.88 14.85
C GLU A 77 3.69 7.99 13.74
N MET A 78 4.94 8.24 13.33
CA MET A 78 5.63 7.41 12.33
C MET A 78 5.81 5.96 12.80
N GLU A 79 6.05 5.74 14.10
CA GLU A 79 6.09 4.41 14.68
C GLU A 79 4.74 3.69 14.53
N LEU A 80 3.62 4.37 14.80
CA LEU A 80 2.29 3.79 14.58
C LEU A 80 2.01 3.51 13.10
N ILE A 81 2.43 4.40 12.19
CA ILE A 81 2.30 4.18 10.75
C ILE A 81 3.05 2.92 10.33
N LEU A 82 4.27 2.71 10.84
CA LEU A 82 5.04 1.50 10.57
C LEU A 82 4.34 0.24 11.10
N GLN A 83 3.77 0.31 12.29
CA GLN A 83 3.05 -0.81 12.93
C GLN A 83 1.72 -1.16 12.25
N GLU A 84 1.03 -0.16 11.70
CA GLU A 84 -0.29 -0.31 11.07
C GLU A 84 -0.21 -0.45 9.54
N SER A 85 0.99 -0.64 8.97
CA SER A 85 1.19 -0.81 7.53
C SER A 85 1.91 -2.11 7.19
N ASP A 86 1.55 -2.70 6.05
CA ASP A 86 2.25 -3.85 5.47
C ASP A 86 3.52 -3.40 4.72
N GLU A 87 3.43 -2.28 4.00
CA GLU A 87 4.53 -1.74 3.19
C GLU A 87 4.48 -0.21 3.15
N ILE A 88 5.65 0.43 3.17
CA ILE A 88 5.79 1.86 2.88
C ILE A 88 6.11 2.06 1.40
N MET A 89 5.20 2.71 0.68
CA MET A 89 5.34 2.94 -0.77
C MET A 89 6.18 4.16 -1.10
N GLY A 90 6.31 5.10 -0.15
CA GLY A 90 6.98 6.38 -0.34
C GLY A 90 6.16 7.50 0.31
N GLY A 91 6.26 8.72 -0.22
CA GLY A 91 5.47 9.83 0.31
C GLY A 91 6.04 11.18 -0.06
N ILE A 92 5.43 12.21 0.53
CA ILE A 92 5.83 13.61 0.46
C ILE A 92 5.91 14.16 1.89
N PRO A 93 6.51 15.35 2.11
CA PRO A 93 6.45 15.96 3.44
C PRO A 93 5.02 16.04 3.98
N GLY A 94 4.81 15.57 5.21
CA GLY A 94 3.54 15.46 5.92
C GLY A 94 2.77 14.14 5.70
N VAL A 95 3.02 13.43 4.60
CA VAL A 95 2.21 12.25 4.19
C VAL A 95 3.09 11.10 3.75
N VAL A 96 2.97 9.97 4.45
CA VAL A 96 3.59 8.69 4.07
C VAL A 96 2.54 7.84 3.38
N LEU A 97 2.78 7.43 2.14
CA LEU A 97 1.89 6.51 1.43
C LEU A 97 2.22 5.08 1.84
N THR A 98 1.24 4.34 2.34
CA THR A 98 1.39 2.97 2.80
C THR A 98 0.44 2.02 2.07
N LEU A 99 0.80 0.73 2.04
CA LEU A 99 -0.13 -0.36 1.79
C LEU A 99 -0.57 -0.96 3.13
N ARG A 100 -1.86 -1.24 3.26
CA ARG A 100 -2.46 -1.98 4.36
C ARG A 100 -3.62 -2.80 3.81
N GLU A 101 -3.59 -4.12 4.04
CA GLU A 101 -4.60 -5.08 3.56
C GLU A 101 -4.87 -4.95 2.05
N GLY A 102 -3.83 -4.67 1.28
CA GLY A 102 -3.91 -4.51 -0.18
C GLY A 102 -4.47 -3.16 -0.66
N PHE A 103 -4.80 -2.23 0.23
CA PHE A 103 -5.25 -0.88 -0.10
C PHE A 103 -4.17 0.17 0.17
N LEU A 104 -4.19 1.25 -0.61
CA LEU A 104 -3.32 2.40 -0.40
C LEU A 104 -3.95 3.38 0.60
N TYR A 105 -3.16 3.79 1.59
CA TYR A 105 -3.56 4.79 2.57
C TYR A 105 -2.48 5.85 2.79
N PRO A 106 -2.87 7.12 2.92
CA PRO A 106 -2.01 8.09 3.58
C PRO A 106 -1.89 7.73 5.06
N ASN A 107 -0.67 7.74 5.59
CA ASN A 107 -0.33 7.52 6.99
C ASN A 107 -0.99 6.26 7.59
N ALA A 108 -1.09 5.16 6.83
CA ALA A 108 -1.77 3.92 7.27
C ALA A 108 -3.24 4.08 7.69
N GLY A 109 -3.89 5.18 7.29
CA GLY A 109 -5.25 5.51 7.69
C GLY A 109 -5.35 6.17 9.06
N ILE A 110 -4.22 6.55 9.67
CA ILE A 110 -4.21 7.20 10.98
C ILE A 110 -4.70 8.64 10.83
N ASP A 111 -5.76 8.99 11.57
CA ASP A 111 -6.32 10.34 11.61
C ASP A 111 -5.89 11.09 12.88
N SER A 112 -5.45 12.34 12.69
CA SER A 112 -5.11 13.28 13.76
C SER A 112 -6.07 14.47 13.85
N SER A 113 -6.92 14.66 12.84
CA SER A 113 -7.74 15.86 12.64
C SER A 113 -8.93 15.90 13.59
N ASN A 114 -9.56 14.74 13.81
CA ASN A 114 -10.69 14.58 14.73
C ASN A 114 -10.34 13.79 16.01
N ALA A 115 -9.04 13.68 16.31
CA ALA A 115 -8.55 13.10 17.55
C ALA A 115 -8.43 14.16 18.66
N PRO A 116 -8.56 13.79 19.95
CA PRO A 116 -8.20 14.69 21.05
C PRO A 116 -6.75 15.18 20.94
N PRO A 117 -6.40 16.37 21.45
CA PRO A 117 -5.03 16.88 21.41
C PRO A 117 -4.01 15.87 21.95
N GLY A 118 -2.91 15.66 21.22
CA GLY A 118 -1.88 14.69 21.57
C GLY A 118 -2.24 13.22 21.32
N HIS A 119 -3.37 12.96 20.69
CA HIS A 119 -3.82 11.62 20.31
C HIS A 119 -3.92 11.49 18.79
N VAL A 120 -3.99 10.24 18.34
CA VAL A 120 -4.38 9.86 16.98
C VAL A 120 -5.42 8.74 17.05
N VAL A 121 -6.24 8.61 16.01
CA VAL A 121 -7.18 7.50 15.83
C VAL A 121 -6.59 6.54 14.80
N LEU A 122 -6.43 5.28 15.22
CA LEU A 122 -6.08 4.18 14.32
C LEU A 122 -7.36 3.60 13.71
N PHE A 123 -7.26 2.87 12.61
CA PHE A 123 -8.41 2.15 12.07
C PHE A 123 -9.06 1.15 13.05
N PRO A 124 -10.34 0.78 12.81
CA PRO A 124 -11.02 -0.27 13.53
C PRO A 124 -10.19 -1.55 13.48
N GLN A 125 -10.25 -2.34 14.53
CA GLN A 125 -9.44 -3.55 14.60
C GLN A 125 -9.84 -4.56 13.50
N ASP A 126 -11.13 -4.59 13.16
CA ASP A 126 -11.72 -5.39 12.08
C ASP A 126 -13.00 -4.69 11.59
N ALA A 127 -12.86 -3.83 10.57
CA ALA A 127 -13.98 -3.08 10.02
C ALA A 127 -15.10 -3.98 9.48
N GLN A 128 -14.77 -5.18 8.96
CA GLN A 128 -15.77 -6.11 8.44
C GLN A 128 -16.64 -6.69 9.55
N LYS A 129 -16.01 -7.07 10.67
CA LYS A 129 -16.73 -7.51 11.86
C LYS A 129 -17.62 -6.39 12.42
N SER A 130 -17.13 -5.17 12.46
CA SER A 130 -17.90 -4.03 12.97
C SER A 130 -19.12 -3.71 12.08
N ALA A 131 -18.98 -3.82 10.76
CA ALA A 131 -20.12 -3.65 9.83
C ALA A 131 -21.20 -4.72 10.08
N LEU A 132 -20.79 -5.97 10.31
CA LEU A 132 -21.68 -7.08 10.63
C LEU A 132 -22.39 -6.89 11.99
N ASP A 133 -21.66 -6.48 13.03
CA ASP A 133 -22.24 -6.22 14.36
C ASP A 133 -23.27 -5.08 14.31
N ILE A 134 -22.89 -3.95 13.71
CA ILE A 134 -23.79 -2.81 13.55
C ILE A 134 -25.05 -3.23 12.78
N LYS A 135 -24.90 -3.94 11.65
CA LYS A 135 -26.04 -4.45 10.86
C LYS A 135 -26.94 -5.35 11.71
N GLY A 136 -26.37 -6.30 12.44
CA GLY A 136 -27.12 -7.26 13.25
C GLY A 136 -27.89 -6.62 14.40
N ARG A 137 -27.31 -5.57 15.02
CA ARG A 137 -27.91 -4.86 16.15
C ARG A 137 -28.92 -3.81 15.69
N ILE A 138 -28.52 -2.87 14.84
CA ILE A 138 -29.36 -1.73 14.41
C ILE A 138 -30.42 -2.13 13.38
N GLY A 139 -30.13 -3.16 12.59
CA GLY A 139 -30.99 -3.67 11.52
C GLY A 139 -32.01 -4.70 11.99
N LYS A 140 -32.13 -4.97 13.30
CA LYS A 140 -32.99 -6.05 13.80
C LYS A 140 -34.43 -5.89 13.29
N GLY A 141 -34.90 -6.92 12.57
CA GLY A 141 -36.24 -6.95 11.97
C GLY A 141 -36.40 -6.17 10.66
N ARG A 142 -35.30 -5.70 10.05
CA ARG A 142 -35.28 -4.97 8.78
C ARG A 142 -34.19 -5.51 7.86
N LYS A 143 -34.43 -5.42 6.55
CA LYS A 143 -33.43 -5.73 5.52
C LYS A 143 -32.65 -4.46 5.19
N ILE A 144 -31.52 -4.27 5.84
CA ILE A 144 -30.62 -3.13 5.60
C ILE A 144 -29.22 -3.60 5.20
N ALA A 145 -28.43 -2.67 4.66
CA ALA A 145 -26.99 -2.83 4.56
C ALA A 145 -26.26 -1.81 5.45
N VAL A 146 -25.03 -2.11 5.82
CA VAL A 146 -24.12 -1.23 6.54
C VAL A 146 -22.81 -1.13 5.77
N ILE A 147 -22.26 0.08 5.65
CA ILE A 147 -20.94 0.34 5.08
C ILE A 147 -20.13 1.14 6.12
N ILE A 148 -18.90 0.73 6.38
CA ILE A 148 -17.92 1.55 7.10
C ILE A 148 -17.12 2.29 6.05
N GLY A 149 -17.18 3.62 6.10
CA GLY A 149 -16.59 4.50 5.10
C GLY A 149 -15.51 5.40 5.67
N ASP A 150 -14.52 5.70 4.86
CA ASP A 150 -13.43 6.63 5.15
C ASP A 150 -13.29 7.62 3.99
N SER A 151 -12.57 8.74 4.18
CA SER A 151 -12.28 9.70 3.12
C SER A 151 -10.86 9.52 2.59
N ARG A 152 -10.68 9.66 1.27
CA ARG A 152 -9.37 9.54 0.63
C ARG A 152 -9.18 10.51 -0.52
N THR A 153 -7.92 10.82 -0.79
CA THR A 153 -7.52 11.58 -1.99
C THR A 153 -7.46 10.68 -3.22
N HIS A 154 -7.79 11.23 -4.38
CA HIS A 154 -7.59 10.56 -5.67
C HIS A 154 -6.33 11.10 -6.37
N PRO A 155 -5.53 10.26 -7.06
CA PRO A 155 -4.37 10.74 -7.79
C PRO A 155 -4.71 11.91 -8.72
N LEU A 156 -3.92 12.98 -8.61
CA LEU A 156 -4.01 14.20 -9.44
C LEU A 156 -5.33 14.98 -9.35
N ARG A 157 -6.16 14.74 -8.33
CA ARG A 157 -7.37 15.54 -8.05
C ARG A 157 -7.28 16.19 -6.69
N LEU A 158 -7.71 17.46 -6.62
CA LEU A 158 -7.85 18.17 -5.35
C LEU A 158 -9.13 17.71 -4.64
N GLY A 159 -9.06 17.58 -3.31
CA GLY A 159 -10.17 17.17 -2.45
C GLY A 159 -10.20 15.68 -2.13
N CYS A 160 -11.02 15.34 -1.13
CA CYS A 160 -11.27 13.97 -0.69
C CYS A 160 -12.58 13.42 -1.30
N VAL A 161 -12.65 12.09 -1.40
CA VAL A 161 -13.84 11.33 -1.78
C VAL A 161 -14.03 10.19 -0.79
N GLY A 162 -15.28 9.73 -0.62
CA GLY A 162 -15.59 8.62 0.27
C GLY A 162 -15.25 7.27 -0.37
N VAL A 163 -14.66 6.37 0.41
CA VAL A 163 -14.34 4.99 0.04
C VAL A 163 -14.80 4.02 1.13
N ALA A 164 -15.21 2.81 0.75
CA ALA A 164 -15.63 1.79 1.68
C ALA A 164 -14.42 1.01 2.20
N LEU A 165 -14.35 0.84 3.52
CA LEU A 165 -13.42 -0.08 4.18
C LEU A 165 -14.04 -1.47 4.35
N ALA A 166 -15.33 -1.51 4.64
CA ALA A 166 -16.08 -2.73 4.88
C ALA A 166 -17.56 -2.56 4.56
N CYS A 167 -18.25 -3.65 4.25
CA CYS A 167 -19.70 -3.64 4.09
C CYS A 167 -20.37 -4.96 4.48
N ALA A 168 -21.61 -4.86 4.95
CA ALA A 168 -22.47 -5.99 5.26
C ALA A 168 -23.86 -5.77 4.68
N GLY A 169 -24.44 -6.77 4.02
CA GLY A 169 -25.77 -6.70 3.42
C GLY A 169 -25.83 -6.10 2.01
N LEU A 170 -24.71 -6.00 1.30
CA LEU A 170 -24.64 -5.63 -0.11
C LEU A 170 -23.41 -6.21 -0.77
N GLU A 171 -23.41 -6.26 -2.11
CA GLU A 171 -22.21 -6.59 -2.87
C GLU A 171 -21.41 -5.30 -3.15
N PRO A 172 -20.15 -5.18 -2.71
CA PRO A 172 -19.40 -3.92 -2.80
C PRO A 172 -19.03 -3.53 -4.23
N VAL A 173 -18.81 -4.53 -5.10
CA VAL A 173 -18.45 -4.34 -6.49
C VAL A 173 -19.35 -5.17 -7.39
N VAL A 174 -20.06 -4.52 -8.30
CA VAL A 174 -20.88 -5.19 -9.31
C VAL A 174 -20.07 -5.36 -10.58
N ASP A 175 -19.80 -6.61 -10.96
CA ASP A 175 -19.15 -6.92 -12.23
C ASP A 175 -20.10 -6.61 -13.40
N ALA A 176 -19.72 -5.64 -14.21
CA ALA A 176 -20.49 -5.25 -15.39
C ALA A 176 -19.90 -5.83 -16.68
N ARG A 177 -18.83 -6.63 -16.60
CA ARG A 177 -18.24 -7.26 -17.77
C ARG A 177 -19.23 -8.21 -18.44
N GLY A 178 -19.23 -8.23 -19.77
CA GLY A 178 -20.20 -8.98 -20.58
C GLY A 178 -21.56 -8.28 -20.73
N GLN A 179 -21.90 -7.26 -19.93
CA GLN A 179 -23.08 -6.44 -20.18
C GLN A 179 -22.91 -5.66 -21.49
N LYS A 180 -24.02 -5.42 -22.19
CA LYS A 180 -24.05 -4.67 -23.45
C LYS A 180 -24.21 -3.18 -23.17
N ASP A 181 -23.45 -2.35 -23.86
CA ASP A 181 -23.65 -0.91 -23.86
C ASP A 181 -24.86 -0.50 -24.74
N LEU A 182 -25.11 0.80 -24.85
CA LEU A 182 -26.21 1.36 -25.64
C LEU A 182 -26.15 1.01 -27.14
N PHE A 183 -25.03 0.48 -27.63
CA PHE A 183 -24.79 0.12 -29.03
C PHE A 183 -24.51 -1.39 -29.19
N GLY A 184 -24.81 -2.21 -28.17
CA GLY A 184 -24.64 -3.65 -28.22
C GLY A 184 -23.19 -4.15 -28.07
N ARG A 185 -22.23 -3.29 -27.72
CA ARG A 185 -20.83 -3.68 -27.47
C ARG A 185 -20.68 -4.19 -26.04
N GLU A 186 -19.86 -5.21 -25.84
CA GLU A 186 -19.63 -5.76 -24.50
C GLU A 186 -18.67 -4.89 -23.70
N LEU A 187 -19.02 -4.65 -22.44
CA LEU A 187 -18.11 -4.08 -21.46
C LEU A 187 -17.04 -5.12 -21.12
N LYS A 188 -15.76 -4.76 -21.28
CA LYS A 188 -14.62 -5.69 -21.08
C LYS A 188 -13.95 -5.57 -19.72
N ILE A 189 -13.90 -4.38 -19.16
CA ILE A 189 -13.15 -4.06 -17.94
C ILE A 189 -14.02 -3.53 -16.80
N THR A 190 -15.27 -3.15 -17.10
CA THR A 190 -16.09 -2.34 -16.20
C THR A 190 -16.54 -3.14 -14.99
N ARG A 191 -16.14 -2.67 -13.81
CA ARG A 191 -16.66 -3.08 -12.51
C ARG A 191 -17.14 -1.83 -11.80
N LYS A 192 -18.33 -1.88 -11.20
CA LYS A 192 -18.95 -0.74 -10.54
C LYS A 192 -18.68 -0.86 -9.04
N ALA A 193 -17.81 -0.01 -8.50
CA ALA A 193 -17.55 0.09 -7.06
C ALA A 193 -18.74 0.77 -6.36
N VAL A 194 -19.82 0.02 -6.17
CA VAL A 194 -21.09 0.56 -5.67
C VAL A 194 -20.98 1.00 -4.22
N ALA A 195 -20.21 0.29 -3.39
CA ALA A 195 -19.97 0.70 -2.00
C ALA A 195 -19.24 2.05 -1.93
N ASP A 196 -18.14 2.22 -2.66
CA ASP A 196 -17.39 3.49 -2.69
C ASP A 196 -18.24 4.67 -3.19
N ASN A 197 -19.04 4.45 -4.24
CA ASN A 197 -19.96 5.48 -4.74
C ASN A 197 -21.00 5.90 -3.68
N LEU A 198 -21.46 4.97 -2.86
CA LEU A 198 -22.40 5.25 -1.77
C LEU A 198 -21.71 6.00 -0.62
N VAL A 199 -20.48 5.63 -0.24
CA VAL A 199 -19.71 6.38 0.76
C VAL A 199 -19.42 7.78 0.24
N SER A 200 -19.00 7.94 -1.01
CA SER A 200 -18.81 9.26 -1.63
C SER A 200 -20.08 10.13 -1.59
N ALA A 201 -21.26 9.54 -1.77
CA ALA A 201 -22.53 10.27 -1.62
C ALA A 201 -22.82 10.63 -0.16
N ALA A 202 -22.52 9.74 0.79
CA ALA A 202 -22.66 10.01 2.22
C ALA A 202 -21.70 11.11 2.69
N GLN A 203 -20.48 11.14 2.16
CA GLN A 203 -19.43 12.10 2.54
C GLN A 203 -19.85 13.55 2.30
N VAL A 204 -20.68 13.82 1.29
CA VAL A 204 -21.26 15.15 1.03
C VAL A 204 -22.09 15.65 2.21
N ILE A 205 -22.73 14.74 2.96
CA ILE A 205 -23.54 15.06 4.14
C ILE A 205 -22.74 14.95 5.43
N MET A 206 -21.81 14.00 5.52
CA MET A 206 -20.97 13.79 6.71
C MET A 206 -19.98 14.96 6.90
N GLY A 207 -19.45 15.50 5.80
CA GLY A 207 -18.38 16.49 5.84
C GLY A 207 -17.02 15.87 6.19
N GLU A 208 -16.03 16.73 6.40
CA GLU A 208 -14.65 16.35 6.75
C GLU A 208 -14.18 17.01 8.06
N GLY A 209 -15.02 17.83 8.69
CA GLY A 209 -14.67 18.67 9.82
C GLY A 209 -15.53 18.40 11.05
N ASP A 210 -16.15 19.45 11.58
CA ASP A 210 -16.87 19.45 12.86
C ASP A 210 -18.39 19.32 12.72
N GLU A 211 -18.89 18.87 11.56
CA GLU A 211 -20.33 18.79 11.27
C GLU A 211 -21.08 17.90 12.28
N GLY A 212 -20.40 16.92 12.86
CA GLY A 212 -20.92 16.02 13.90
C GLY A 212 -21.90 14.99 13.35
N ILE A 213 -21.78 14.63 12.07
CA ILE A 213 -22.64 13.66 11.37
C ILE A 213 -21.81 12.41 11.04
N PRO A 214 -21.59 11.49 12.00
CA PRO A 214 -20.75 10.32 11.77
C PRO A 214 -21.46 9.19 11.00
N ALA A 215 -22.76 9.32 10.73
CA ALA A 215 -23.50 8.30 9.99
C ALA A 215 -24.59 8.90 9.11
N VAL A 216 -24.93 8.19 8.04
CA VAL A 216 -25.89 8.62 7.02
C VAL A 216 -26.76 7.44 6.60
N ILE A 217 -28.07 7.68 6.45
CA ILE A 217 -29.00 6.75 5.82
C ILE A 217 -29.12 7.12 4.34
N ILE A 218 -28.81 6.17 3.46
CA ILE A 218 -29.10 6.26 2.03
C ILE A 218 -30.36 5.46 1.76
N ARG A 219 -31.44 6.16 1.41
CA ARG A 219 -32.77 5.57 1.18
C ARG A 219 -33.14 5.58 -0.30
N GLY A 220 -33.73 4.49 -0.78
CA GLY A 220 -34.12 4.34 -2.18
C GLY A 220 -32.92 4.39 -3.12
N SER A 221 -31.83 3.74 -2.72
CA SER A 221 -30.67 3.46 -3.57
C SER A 221 -31.03 2.42 -4.63
N PRO A 222 -30.52 2.51 -5.87
CA PRO A 222 -30.67 1.45 -6.85
C PRO A 222 -29.78 0.22 -6.56
N VAL A 223 -28.87 0.32 -5.59
CA VAL A 223 -28.01 -0.80 -5.16
C VAL A 223 -28.84 -1.73 -4.28
N PRO A 224 -29.00 -3.02 -4.63
CA PRO A 224 -29.83 -3.93 -3.86
C PRO A 224 -29.19 -4.29 -2.53
N VAL A 225 -29.96 -4.15 -1.45
CA VAL A 225 -29.65 -4.81 -0.18
C VAL A 225 -29.88 -6.31 -0.34
N ASN A 226 -28.93 -7.12 0.10
CA ASN A 226 -28.94 -8.57 -0.03
C ASN A 226 -28.26 -9.23 1.20
N GLU A 227 -28.01 -10.54 1.12
CA GLU A 227 -27.34 -11.30 2.20
C GLU A 227 -25.82 -11.36 2.04
N SER A 228 -25.26 -10.68 1.02
CA SER A 228 -23.82 -10.64 0.80
C SER A 228 -23.12 -9.90 1.92
N ASN A 229 -22.02 -10.45 2.39
CA ASN A 229 -21.11 -9.84 3.34
C ASN A 229 -19.67 -9.98 2.83
N SER A 230 -19.50 -9.88 1.50
CA SER A 230 -18.19 -9.88 0.85
C SER A 230 -17.35 -8.73 1.38
N ALA A 231 -16.08 -9.01 1.66
CA ALA A 231 -15.08 -7.97 1.92
C ALA A 231 -14.93 -7.08 0.68
N ILE A 232 -14.43 -5.86 0.88
CA ILE A 232 -14.10 -4.97 -0.23
C ILE A 232 -12.98 -5.62 -1.07
N PRO A 233 -13.22 -5.92 -2.36
CA PRO A 233 -12.22 -6.62 -3.15
C PRO A 233 -11.04 -5.71 -3.48
N THR A 234 -9.84 -6.26 -3.39
CA THR A 234 -8.59 -5.58 -3.76
C THR A 234 -8.17 -5.93 -5.19
N ILE A 235 -7.27 -5.13 -5.76
CA ILE A 235 -6.56 -5.44 -7.01
C ILE A 235 -5.07 -5.56 -6.69
N ALA A 236 -4.38 -6.53 -7.32
CA ALA A 236 -2.95 -6.68 -7.13
C ALA A 236 -2.21 -5.40 -7.56
N PRO A 237 -1.15 -4.96 -6.86
CA PRO A 237 -0.43 -3.73 -7.20
C PRO A 237 0.05 -3.67 -8.67
N GLN A 238 0.41 -4.81 -9.26
CA GLN A 238 0.85 -4.91 -10.66
C GLN A 238 -0.30 -4.74 -11.66
N GLU A 239 -1.52 -5.07 -11.26
CA GLU A 239 -2.74 -4.92 -12.07
C GLU A 239 -3.43 -3.57 -11.83
N CYS A 240 -3.10 -2.88 -10.74
CA CYS A 240 -3.57 -1.54 -10.45
C CYS A 240 -3.08 -0.56 -11.53
N MET A 241 -3.98 0.16 -12.18
CA MET A 241 -3.62 1.10 -13.26
C MET A 241 -2.59 2.16 -12.83
N TYR A 242 -2.63 2.60 -11.57
CA TYR A 242 -1.74 3.64 -11.06
C TYR A 242 -0.41 3.04 -10.62
N ILE A 243 -0.47 2.05 -9.73
CA ILE A 243 0.75 1.44 -9.21
C ILE A 243 1.47 0.66 -10.31
N GLY A 244 0.78 -0.17 -11.09
CA GLY A 244 1.38 -0.88 -12.22
C GLY A 244 2.03 0.04 -13.26
N ALA A 245 1.49 1.24 -13.49
CA ALA A 245 2.07 2.20 -14.43
C ALA A 245 3.22 3.04 -13.84
N LEU A 246 3.20 3.30 -12.53
CA LEU A 246 4.13 4.21 -11.86
C LEU A 246 5.23 3.49 -11.06
N ARG A 247 5.04 2.21 -10.71
CA ARG A 247 5.99 1.48 -9.88
C ARG A 247 7.21 1.14 -10.72
N SER A 248 8.29 1.87 -10.46
CA SER A 248 9.67 1.55 -10.85
C SER A 248 10.51 1.14 -9.62
N ALA A 249 9.83 0.84 -8.50
CA ALA A 249 10.47 0.63 -7.21
C ALA A 249 10.71 -0.85 -6.93
N PRO A 250 11.85 -1.20 -6.29
CA PRO A 250 12.07 -2.53 -5.76
C PRO A 250 10.95 -3.00 -4.83
N ARG A 251 10.63 -4.28 -4.89
CA ARG A 251 9.60 -4.97 -4.10
C ARG A 251 10.27 -5.84 -3.04
N PRO A 252 9.62 -6.15 -1.91
CA PRO A 252 10.13 -7.17 -0.98
C PRO A 252 10.44 -8.47 -1.71
N TYR A 253 11.59 -9.07 -1.39
CA TYR A 253 11.97 -10.36 -1.95
C TYR A 253 11.15 -11.49 -1.31
N THR A 254 10.55 -12.36 -2.14
CA THR A 254 9.62 -13.42 -1.69
C THR A 254 10.16 -14.85 -1.91
N GLY A 255 11.46 -15.02 -2.13
CA GLY A 255 12.10 -16.33 -2.35
C GLY A 255 12.32 -16.70 -3.83
N GLY A 256 12.94 -17.87 -4.06
CA GLY A 256 13.16 -18.47 -5.39
C GLY A 256 14.55 -18.26 -6.01
N TYR A 257 15.41 -17.54 -5.31
CA TYR A 257 16.79 -17.16 -5.69
C TYR A 257 17.73 -17.18 -4.47
N ASP A 258 17.38 -17.90 -3.41
CA ASP A 258 18.09 -17.87 -2.12
C ASP A 258 19.56 -18.32 -2.29
N ASP A 259 19.79 -19.35 -3.10
CA ASP A 259 21.12 -19.83 -3.48
C ASP A 259 21.95 -18.75 -4.19
N LEU A 260 21.30 -17.90 -4.98
CA LEU A 260 21.95 -16.80 -5.70
C LEU A 260 22.39 -15.69 -4.74
N ILE A 261 21.54 -15.36 -3.75
CA ILE A 261 21.87 -14.41 -2.68
C ILE A 261 23.07 -14.92 -1.86
N GLU A 262 23.06 -16.20 -1.50
CA GLU A 262 24.16 -16.79 -0.74
C GLU A 262 25.47 -16.80 -1.54
N ALA A 263 25.41 -17.11 -2.84
CA ALA A 263 26.56 -16.99 -3.73
C ALA A 263 27.11 -15.55 -3.81
N ALA A 264 26.24 -14.54 -3.80
CA ALA A 264 26.65 -13.13 -3.76
C ALA A 264 27.30 -12.77 -2.43
N ARG A 265 26.75 -13.22 -1.29
CA ARG A 265 27.34 -13.02 0.04
C ARG A 265 28.71 -13.69 0.16
N GLN A 266 28.85 -14.90 -0.35
CA GLN A 266 30.14 -15.59 -0.34
C GLN A 266 31.17 -14.85 -1.20
N ALA A 267 30.77 -14.31 -2.35
CA ALA A 267 31.65 -13.53 -3.19
C ALA A 267 32.09 -12.21 -2.51
N ALA A 268 31.22 -11.57 -1.72
CA ALA A 268 31.55 -10.33 -1.01
C ALA A 268 32.77 -10.47 -0.07
N LYS A 269 33.05 -11.68 0.43
CA LYS A 269 34.22 -11.97 1.28
C LYS A 269 35.55 -11.83 0.55
N GLU A 270 35.54 -11.96 -0.77
CA GLU A 270 36.72 -11.84 -1.63
C GLU A 270 36.90 -10.41 -2.18
N ALA A 271 36.14 -9.43 -1.67
CA ALA A 271 36.23 -8.04 -2.10
C ALA A 271 37.60 -7.44 -1.83
N HIS A 272 38.16 -6.75 -2.83
CA HIS A 272 39.33 -5.90 -2.66
C HIS A 272 38.87 -4.46 -2.49
N ALA A 273 38.52 -4.08 -1.26
CA ALA A 273 37.98 -2.75 -0.92
C ALA A 273 38.77 -2.01 0.17
N PRO A 274 40.10 -1.80 0.01
CA PRO A 274 40.94 -1.21 1.06
C PRO A 274 40.67 0.29 1.28
N TYR A 275 40.01 0.99 0.35
CA TYR A 275 39.79 2.43 0.46
C TYR A 275 38.44 2.75 1.08
N SER A 276 37.36 2.08 0.66
CA SER A 276 36.03 2.31 1.22
C SER A 276 35.70 1.45 2.44
N GLY A 277 36.32 0.27 2.58
CA GLY A 277 35.87 -0.76 3.52
C GLY A 277 34.47 -1.33 3.20
N PHE A 278 33.95 -1.03 2.01
CA PHE A 278 32.61 -1.42 1.57
C PHE A 278 32.70 -2.65 0.65
N SER A 279 32.44 -3.82 1.22
CA SER A 279 32.52 -5.10 0.52
C SER A 279 31.19 -5.43 -0.15
N VAL A 280 31.23 -5.64 -1.46
CA VAL A 280 30.07 -5.99 -2.28
C VAL A 280 30.40 -7.24 -3.10
N GLY A 281 29.48 -8.20 -3.08
CA GLY A 281 29.50 -9.38 -3.93
C GLY A 281 28.28 -9.41 -4.83
N ALA A 282 28.44 -10.02 -6.00
CA ALA A 282 27.37 -10.26 -6.95
C ALA A 282 27.43 -11.67 -7.51
N ALA A 283 26.27 -12.26 -7.79
CA ALA A 283 26.14 -13.55 -8.43
C ALA A 283 25.11 -13.47 -9.56
N LEU A 284 25.54 -13.72 -10.79
CA LEU A 284 24.75 -13.63 -12.01
C LEU A 284 24.32 -15.02 -12.47
N LEU A 285 23.01 -15.26 -12.53
CA LEU A 285 22.36 -16.45 -13.04
C LEU A 285 22.07 -16.30 -14.53
N THR A 286 22.60 -17.22 -15.32
CA THR A 286 22.31 -17.35 -16.74
C THR A 286 21.02 -18.15 -16.96
N ARG A 287 20.37 -17.99 -18.13
CA ARG A 287 19.16 -18.78 -18.47
C ARG A 287 19.41 -20.29 -18.60
N ASN A 288 20.66 -20.71 -18.74
CA ASN A 288 21.03 -22.14 -18.76
C ASN A 288 21.34 -22.71 -17.35
N GLY A 289 21.13 -21.92 -16.29
CA GLY A 289 21.27 -22.36 -14.90
C GLY A 289 22.68 -22.22 -14.31
N ARG A 290 23.65 -21.66 -15.04
CA ARG A 290 25.00 -21.40 -14.50
C ARG A 290 25.05 -20.10 -13.71
N ILE A 291 25.82 -20.10 -12.63
CA ILE A 291 26.04 -18.94 -11.75
C ILE A 291 27.49 -18.45 -11.89
N TYR A 292 27.65 -17.15 -12.11
CA TYR A 292 28.94 -16.46 -12.15
C TYR A 292 28.99 -15.42 -11.05
N SER A 293 29.90 -15.59 -10.09
CA SER A 293 30.06 -14.66 -8.98
C SER A 293 31.38 -13.89 -9.03
N ALA A 294 31.35 -12.68 -8.48
CA ALA A 294 32.49 -11.80 -8.33
C ALA A 294 32.27 -10.77 -7.22
N ALA A 295 33.34 -10.11 -6.81
CA ALA A 295 33.33 -9.05 -5.80
C ALA A 295 33.77 -7.71 -6.42
N ASN A 296 33.54 -6.61 -5.71
CA ASN A 296 34.11 -5.32 -6.10
C ASN A 296 35.64 -5.31 -5.92
N ILE A 297 36.31 -4.63 -6.85
CA ILE A 297 37.76 -4.46 -6.85
C ILE A 297 38.04 -2.97 -6.98
N GLU A 298 38.60 -2.39 -5.93
CA GLU A 298 38.99 -0.99 -5.91
C GLU A 298 40.41 -0.80 -6.44
N ASN A 299 40.69 0.42 -6.87
CA ASN A 299 42.00 0.85 -7.32
C ASN A 299 42.32 2.24 -6.75
N ALA A 300 43.61 2.52 -6.53
CA ALA A 300 44.07 3.84 -6.11
C ALA A 300 43.59 4.95 -7.06
N ALA A 301 43.57 4.66 -8.36
CA ALA A 301 42.86 5.47 -9.35
C ALA A 301 41.41 5.01 -9.41
N SER A 302 40.51 5.71 -8.72
CA SER A 302 39.11 5.31 -8.53
C SER A 302 38.34 5.02 -9.83
N GLY A 303 38.69 5.67 -10.95
CA GLY A 303 38.11 5.41 -12.27
C GLY A 303 38.44 4.02 -12.85
N ALA A 304 39.46 3.34 -12.32
CA ALA A 304 39.84 1.97 -12.70
C ALA A 304 39.16 0.90 -11.84
N SER A 305 38.37 1.28 -10.82
CA SER A 305 37.63 0.35 -9.97
C SER A 305 36.46 -0.31 -10.73
N ILE A 306 36.15 -1.55 -10.37
CA ILE A 306 35.02 -2.31 -10.93
C ILE A 306 34.08 -2.78 -9.83
N CYS A 307 32.78 -2.58 -10.04
CA CYS A 307 31.74 -3.07 -9.14
C CYS A 307 31.53 -4.58 -9.31
N ALA A 308 31.03 -5.24 -8.27
CA ALA A 308 30.83 -6.69 -8.25
C ALA A 308 29.96 -7.19 -9.41
N GLU A 309 28.89 -6.46 -9.72
CA GLU A 309 27.93 -6.79 -10.76
C GLU A 309 28.59 -6.81 -12.14
N ARG A 310 29.41 -5.78 -12.44
CA ARG A 310 30.16 -5.70 -13.70
C ARG A 310 31.27 -6.74 -13.78
N ALA A 311 31.91 -7.08 -12.66
CA ALA A 311 32.91 -8.13 -12.62
C ALA A 311 32.27 -9.51 -12.89
N ALA A 312 31.12 -9.81 -12.29
CA ALA A 312 30.36 -11.05 -12.52
C ALA A 312 29.88 -11.14 -13.97
N LEU A 313 29.33 -10.04 -14.51
CA LEU A 313 28.91 -9.93 -15.90
C LEU A 313 30.07 -10.13 -16.88
N ALA A 314 31.21 -9.46 -16.65
CA ALA A 314 32.41 -9.62 -17.48
C ALA A 314 32.90 -11.07 -17.51
N ARG A 315 32.88 -11.76 -16.36
CA ARG A 315 33.25 -13.17 -16.24
C ARG A 315 32.31 -14.08 -17.01
N ALA A 316 31.00 -13.86 -16.92
CA ALA A 316 30.00 -14.64 -17.66
C ALA A 316 30.15 -14.43 -19.18
N ILE A 317 30.30 -13.18 -19.62
CA ILE A 317 30.49 -12.83 -21.04
C ILE A 317 31.76 -13.46 -21.60
N ALA A 318 32.87 -13.40 -20.86
CA ALA A 318 34.14 -14.02 -21.24
C ALA A 318 34.02 -15.55 -21.32
N SER A 319 33.06 -16.15 -20.62
CA SER A 319 32.74 -17.58 -20.68
C SER A 319 31.76 -17.94 -21.80
N GLY A 320 31.38 -16.98 -22.66
CA GLY A 320 30.50 -17.17 -23.80
C GLY A 320 29.01 -16.92 -23.53
N GLU A 321 28.64 -16.56 -22.32
CA GLU A 321 27.23 -16.36 -21.94
C GLU A 321 26.71 -15.01 -22.45
N ARG A 322 25.44 -14.98 -22.89
CA ARG A 322 24.77 -13.75 -23.40
C ARG A 322 23.35 -13.57 -22.90
N GLU A 323 22.76 -14.59 -22.29
CA GLU A 323 21.37 -14.59 -21.82
C GLU A 323 21.35 -14.77 -20.30
N PHE A 324 20.78 -13.79 -19.60
CA PHE A 324 20.77 -13.74 -18.14
C PHE A 324 19.34 -13.72 -17.62
N GLU A 325 19.13 -14.40 -16.50
CA GLU A 325 17.83 -14.46 -15.83
C GLU A 325 17.80 -13.49 -14.66
N ALA A 326 18.79 -13.57 -13.78
CA ALA A 326 18.80 -12.83 -12.53
C ALA A 326 20.22 -12.51 -12.05
N ILE A 327 20.36 -11.50 -11.21
CA ILE A 327 21.59 -11.19 -10.47
C ILE A 327 21.25 -10.87 -9.02
N ALA A 328 21.96 -11.48 -8.07
CA ALA A 328 21.90 -11.09 -6.67
C ALA A 328 23.11 -10.23 -6.30
N ILE A 329 22.90 -9.24 -5.44
CA ILE A 329 23.90 -8.28 -4.95
C ILE A 329 23.79 -8.26 -3.43
N ALA A 330 24.92 -8.39 -2.74
CA ALA A 330 24.99 -8.34 -1.29
C ALA A 330 26.18 -7.50 -0.85
N GLY A 331 26.02 -6.75 0.24
CA GLY A 331 27.13 -6.03 0.86
C GLY A 331 26.89 -5.68 2.32
N ASN A 332 27.92 -5.12 2.94
CA ASN A 332 28.01 -4.88 4.40
C ASN A 332 27.29 -3.60 4.89
N SER A 333 26.22 -3.18 4.22
CA SER A 333 25.37 -2.06 4.63
C SER A 333 24.19 -2.49 5.49
N VAL A 334 23.59 -1.52 6.19
CA VAL A 334 22.32 -1.71 6.91
C VAL A 334 21.16 -1.89 5.93
N GLU A 335 21.12 -1.13 4.84
CA GLU A 335 20.09 -1.25 3.80
C GLU A 335 20.53 -2.20 2.67
N PRO A 336 19.59 -2.85 1.96
CA PRO A 336 19.90 -3.65 0.77
C PRO A 336 20.69 -2.87 -0.29
N VAL A 337 21.75 -3.48 -0.85
CA VAL A 337 22.67 -2.79 -1.77
C VAL A 337 22.10 -2.70 -3.18
N SER A 338 21.80 -1.48 -3.64
CA SER A 338 21.32 -1.23 -5.00
C SER A 338 22.48 -1.12 -6.00
N PRO A 339 22.35 -1.66 -7.24
CA PRO A 339 23.40 -1.50 -8.24
C PRO A 339 23.54 -0.04 -8.66
N CYS A 340 24.78 0.39 -8.89
CA CYS A 340 25.04 1.75 -9.38
C CYS A 340 24.55 1.94 -10.82
N GLY A 341 24.46 3.20 -11.28
CA GLY A 341 23.97 3.52 -12.63
C GLY A 341 24.75 2.82 -13.76
N ILE A 342 26.08 2.68 -13.62
CA ILE A 342 26.90 2.00 -14.63
C ILE A 342 26.58 0.49 -14.66
N CYS A 343 26.36 -0.15 -13.51
CA CYS A 343 25.97 -1.55 -13.44
C CYS A 343 24.59 -1.78 -14.06
N ARG A 344 23.62 -0.91 -13.77
CA ARG A 344 22.29 -0.95 -14.40
C ARG A 344 22.40 -0.82 -15.92
N GLN A 345 23.19 0.14 -16.40
CA GLN A 345 23.44 0.33 -17.83
C GLN A 345 24.17 -0.85 -18.48
N SER A 346 25.04 -1.54 -17.73
CA SER A 346 25.75 -2.73 -18.22
C SER A 346 24.82 -3.93 -18.32
N LEU A 347 23.89 -4.10 -17.37
CA LEU A 347 22.93 -5.19 -17.36
C LEU A 347 21.86 -5.02 -18.44
N ILE A 348 21.32 -3.80 -18.62
CA ILE A 348 20.24 -3.56 -19.58
C ILE A 348 20.64 -3.78 -21.04
N GLU A 349 21.94 -3.77 -21.34
CA GLU A 349 22.48 -4.17 -22.64
C GLU A 349 22.13 -5.63 -23.01
N PHE A 350 21.85 -6.47 -22.01
CA PHE A 350 21.60 -7.91 -22.19
C PHE A 350 20.16 -8.34 -21.94
N GLY A 351 19.25 -7.41 -21.62
CA GLY A 351 17.84 -7.70 -21.37
C GLY A 351 17.22 -6.71 -20.41
N ASP A 352 15.95 -6.37 -20.63
CA ASP A 352 15.19 -5.46 -19.76
C ASP A 352 14.51 -6.20 -18.59
N GLU A 353 14.35 -7.52 -18.74
CA GLU A 353 13.68 -8.42 -17.82
C GLU A 353 14.59 -9.03 -16.74
N ILE A 354 15.91 -8.79 -16.80
CA ILE A 354 16.86 -9.36 -15.84
C ILE A 354 16.46 -8.96 -14.41
N ILE A 355 16.22 -9.96 -13.57
CA ILE A 355 15.81 -9.76 -12.17
C ILE A 355 17.04 -9.36 -11.35
N VAL A 356 16.91 -8.32 -10.54
CA VAL A 356 17.97 -7.80 -9.68
C VAL A 356 17.51 -7.92 -8.23
N ILE A 357 18.17 -8.82 -7.50
CA ILE A 357 17.97 -9.04 -6.08
C ILE A 357 19.03 -8.24 -5.33
N MET A 358 18.59 -7.29 -4.52
CA MET A 358 19.43 -6.43 -3.69
C MET A 358 19.26 -6.90 -2.25
N ALA A 359 20.34 -7.28 -1.60
CA ALA A 359 20.34 -7.83 -0.25
C ALA A 359 21.37 -7.14 0.65
N ASN A 360 21.16 -7.25 1.96
CA ASN A 360 22.16 -6.93 2.98
C ASN A 360 22.67 -8.20 3.70
N GLU A 361 23.62 -8.03 4.61
CA GLU A 361 24.14 -9.10 5.47
C GLU A 361 23.17 -9.55 6.57
N LYS A 362 22.15 -8.74 6.90
CA LYS A 362 21.20 -9.02 7.98
C LYS A 362 20.01 -9.88 7.57
N GLY A 363 19.86 -10.16 6.28
CA GLY A 363 18.77 -10.98 5.75
C GLY A 363 17.71 -10.21 4.99
N ASP A 364 17.75 -8.88 4.99
CA ASP A 364 16.80 -8.06 4.25
C ASP A 364 17.14 -8.10 2.75
N ALA A 365 16.11 -8.29 1.92
CA ALA A 365 16.25 -8.31 0.48
C ALA A 365 15.04 -7.71 -0.23
N VAL A 366 15.31 -7.04 -1.35
CA VAL A 366 14.32 -6.50 -2.28
C VAL A 366 14.68 -6.89 -3.71
N THR A 367 13.70 -6.90 -4.60
CA THR A 367 13.84 -7.34 -5.99
C THR A 367 13.18 -6.37 -6.97
N ALA A 368 13.80 -6.17 -8.13
CA ALA A 368 13.28 -5.38 -9.24
C ALA A 368 13.80 -5.95 -10.55
N THR A 369 13.21 -5.63 -11.70
CA THR A 369 13.90 -5.82 -12.99
C THR A 369 14.91 -4.71 -13.24
N VAL A 370 15.89 -4.93 -14.11
CA VAL A 370 16.82 -3.87 -14.50
C VAL A 370 16.10 -2.70 -15.19
N ALA A 371 15.01 -2.95 -15.93
CA ALA A 371 14.18 -1.89 -16.52
C ALA A 371 13.48 -1.02 -15.47
N GLU A 372 13.01 -1.62 -14.37
CA GLU A 372 12.45 -0.89 -13.23
C GLU A 372 13.54 -0.01 -12.58
N LEU A 373 14.78 -0.51 -12.49
CA LEU A 373 15.91 0.23 -11.91
C LEU A 373 16.50 1.31 -12.84
N LEU A 374 16.32 1.19 -14.16
CA LEU A 374 16.81 2.16 -15.14
C LEU A 374 15.71 2.49 -16.17
N PRO A 375 14.66 3.21 -15.75
CA PRO A 375 13.57 3.57 -16.64
C PRO A 375 14.08 4.51 -17.74
N LYS A 376 13.58 4.31 -18.97
CA LYS A 376 13.99 5.09 -20.16
C LYS A 376 15.49 5.03 -20.41
N ALA A 377 16.10 3.86 -20.19
CA ALA A 377 17.52 3.63 -20.41
C ALA A 377 17.96 4.02 -21.83
N PHE A 378 19.20 4.50 -21.92
CA PHE A 378 19.89 4.63 -23.19
C PHE A 378 20.25 3.22 -23.68
N THR A 379 19.80 2.84 -24.88
CA THR A 379 20.11 1.53 -25.48
C THR A 379 20.52 1.69 -26.93
N ASP A 380 20.83 0.59 -27.60
CA ASP A 380 21.12 0.56 -29.03
C ASP A 380 20.02 1.22 -29.89
N LYS A 381 18.76 1.23 -29.43
CA LYS A 381 17.63 1.95 -30.06
C LYS A 381 17.85 3.46 -30.13
N CYS A 382 18.64 4.05 -29.23
CA CYS A 382 18.97 5.48 -29.23
C CYS A 382 20.11 5.83 -30.19
N LEU A 383 20.86 4.82 -30.68
CA LEU A 383 22.01 4.99 -31.58
C LEU A 383 21.64 4.78 -33.06
N ARG A 384 20.40 4.40 -33.36
CA ARG A 384 19.91 4.03 -34.70
C ARG A 384 19.06 5.10 -35.35
#